data_AF-R2QAV6-F1
#
_entry.id   AF-R2QAV6-F1
#
_cell.length_a   1.000
_cell.length_b   1.000
_cell.length_c   1.000
_cell.angle_alpha   90.00
_cell.angle_beta   90.00
_cell.angle_gamma   90.00
#
_symmetry.space_group_name_H-M   'P 1'
#
loop_
_entity.id
_entity.type
_entity.pdbx_description
1 polymer ?
#
loop_
_entity_poly.entity_id
_entity_poly.type
_entity_poly.pdbx_seq_one_letter_code
_entity_poly.pdbx_strand_id
1 'polypeptide(L)'
;MYRYDVLIAQNNARYRKLKIGRNTKLTDEMKDAIIEGYKKKWSPEQIVNADSRVSVCVNTVYNWVLRGFIKELDRRLVKRYCKRSARKYRALGRNESEMVLKRSIEQRPSVINKRERLGDWEIDCVLPSREGKKVHCNAH
;
A
#
# COMPACT_ATOMS: atom_id res chain seq x y z
N MET A 1 -34.57 -34.62 -23.56
CA MET A 1 -34.61 -33.26 -22.99
C MET A 1 -33.59 -33.20 -21.85
N TYR A 2 -32.45 -32.54 -22.04
CA TYR A 2 -31.45 -32.42 -20.96
C TYR A 2 -32.04 -31.55 -19.84
N ARG A 3 -32.27 -32.15 -18.67
CA ARG A 3 -32.79 -31.47 -17.49
C ARG A 3 -31.61 -30.73 -16.85
N TYR A 4 -31.63 -29.40 -16.90
CA TYR A 4 -30.60 -28.57 -16.26
C TYR A 4 -30.68 -28.75 -14.75
N ASP A 5 -29.56 -29.14 -14.14
CA ASP A 5 -29.43 -29.30 -12.70
C ASP A 5 -28.51 -28.20 -12.13
N VAL A 6 -29.10 -27.35 -11.30
CA VAL A 6 -28.46 -26.18 -10.68
C VAL A 6 -27.27 -26.61 -9.80
N LEU A 7 -27.38 -27.75 -9.10
CA LEU A 7 -26.35 -28.24 -8.19
C LEU A 7 -25.13 -28.74 -8.96
N ILE A 8 -25.37 -29.48 -10.05
CA ILE A 8 -24.31 -29.96 -10.95
C ILE A 8 -23.60 -28.77 -11.60
N ALA A 9 -24.35 -27.77 -12.06
CA ALA A 9 -23.80 -26.55 -12.64
C ALA A 9 -22.92 -25.78 -11.63
N GLN A 10 -23.38 -25.65 -10.38
CA GLN A 10 -22.63 -24.95 -9.33
C GLN A 10 -21.36 -25.70 -8.90
N ASN A 11 -21.42 -27.02 -8.77
CA ASN A 11 -20.24 -27.84 -8.48
C ASN A 11 -19.21 -27.76 -9.62
N ASN A 12 -19.67 -27.84 -10.87
CA ASN A 12 -18.80 -27.68 -12.04
C ASN A 12 -18.16 -26.29 -12.10
N ALA A 13 -18.91 -25.23 -11.79
CA ALA A 13 -18.38 -23.87 -11.73
C ALA A 13 -17.32 -23.71 -10.64
N ARG A 14 -17.55 -24.26 -9.43
CA ARG A 14 -16.57 -24.29 -8.34
C ARG A 14 -15.31 -25.06 -8.72
N TYR A 15 -15.47 -26.24 -9.32
CA TYR A 15 -14.36 -27.07 -9.79
C TYR A 15 -13.51 -26.36 -10.85
N ARG A 16 -14.14 -25.72 -11.83
CA ARG A 16 -13.44 -24.89 -12.83
C ARG A 16 -12.72 -23.72 -12.17
N LYS A 17 -13.35 -23.04 -11.19
CA LYS A 17 -12.74 -21.93 -10.45
C LYS A 17 -11.48 -22.33 -9.69
N LEU A 18 -11.43 -23.55 -9.14
CA LEU A 18 -10.22 -24.08 -8.50
C LEU A 18 -9.07 -24.32 -9.48
N LYS A 19 -9.40 -24.64 -10.74
CA LYS A 19 -8.44 -24.81 -11.85
C LYS A 19 -8.08 -23.50 -12.56
N ILE A 20 -8.85 -22.43 -12.33
CA ILE A 20 -8.59 -21.13 -12.92
C ILE A 20 -7.44 -20.46 -12.16
N GLY A 21 -6.31 -20.29 -12.86
CA GLY A 21 -5.14 -19.61 -12.32
C GLY A 21 -3.94 -19.77 -13.24
N ARG A 22 -2.95 -18.91 -13.07
CA ARG A 22 -1.66 -19.07 -13.73
C ARG A 22 -0.76 -19.92 -12.84
N ASN A 23 -0.17 -20.96 -13.41
CA ASN A 23 0.88 -21.72 -12.72
C ASN A 23 1.98 -20.77 -12.27
N THR A 24 2.46 -20.96 -11.06
CA THR A 24 3.54 -20.14 -10.50
C THR A 24 4.83 -20.48 -11.24
N LYS A 25 5.69 -19.49 -11.46
CA LYS A 25 7.05 -19.72 -11.99
C LYS A 25 8.03 -20.25 -10.91
N LEU A 26 7.50 -20.70 -9.78
CA LEU A 26 8.30 -21.09 -8.63
C LEU A 26 8.79 -22.53 -8.82
N THR A 27 10.05 -22.68 -9.23
CA THR A 27 10.71 -23.98 -9.31
C THR A 27 11.21 -24.42 -7.94
N ASP A 28 11.53 -25.71 -7.77
CA ASP A 28 12.02 -26.23 -6.49
C ASP A 28 13.41 -25.67 -6.15
N GLU A 29 14.31 -25.51 -7.14
CA GLU A 29 15.62 -24.86 -6.95
C GLU A 29 15.49 -23.42 -6.41
N MET A 30 14.50 -22.67 -6.90
CA MET A 30 14.22 -21.32 -6.40
C MET A 30 13.67 -21.35 -4.97
N LYS A 31 12.85 -22.35 -4.61
CA LYS A 31 12.35 -22.49 -3.24
C LYS A 31 13.51 -22.72 -2.28
N ASP A 32 14.41 -23.64 -2.63
CA ASP A 32 15.55 -23.99 -1.79
C ASP A 32 16.46 -22.78 -1.55
N ALA A 33 16.81 -22.05 -2.63
CA ALA A 33 17.57 -20.80 -2.54
C ALA A 33 16.91 -19.76 -1.62
N ILE A 34 15.59 -19.57 -1.75
CA ILE A 34 14.83 -18.64 -0.92
C ILE A 34 14.84 -19.10 0.55
N ILE A 35 14.62 -20.39 0.82
CA ILE A 35 14.62 -20.95 2.17
C ILE A 35 15.99 -20.80 2.83
N GLU A 36 17.07 -21.11 2.12
CA GLU A 36 18.45 -20.92 2.59
C GLU A 36 18.75 -19.45 2.94
N GLY A 37 18.32 -18.53 2.09
CA GLY A 37 18.47 -17.09 2.32
C GLY A 37 17.74 -16.63 3.58
N TYR A 38 16.49 -17.07 3.79
CA TYR A 38 15.75 -16.76 5.01
C TYR A 38 16.36 -17.40 6.26
N LYS A 39 16.92 -18.62 6.18
CA LYS A 39 17.67 -19.25 7.28
C LYS A 39 18.88 -18.41 7.70
N LYS A 40 19.54 -17.74 6.74
CA LYS A 40 20.64 -16.78 6.96
C LYS A 40 20.19 -15.38 7.42
N LYS A 41 18.88 -15.17 7.64
CA LYS A 41 18.25 -13.88 8.00
C LYS A 41 18.44 -12.78 6.94
N TRP A 42 18.57 -13.14 5.67
CA TRP A 42 18.66 -12.17 4.57
C TRP A 42 17.31 -11.52 4.25
N SER A 43 17.34 -10.28 3.74
CA SER A 43 16.16 -9.64 3.15
C SER A 43 15.84 -10.25 1.78
N PRO A 44 14.59 -10.20 1.29
CA PRO A 44 14.26 -10.69 -0.06
C PRO A 44 15.07 -10.04 -1.17
N GLU A 45 15.49 -8.78 -1.00
CA GLU A 45 16.38 -8.08 -1.94
C GLU A 45 17.77 -8.73 -1.96
N GLN A 46 18.30 -9.05 -0.79
CA GLN A 46 19.58 -9.75 -0.66
C GLN A 46 19.50 -11.16 -1.26
N ILE A 47 18.39 -11.88 -1.07
CA ILE A 47 18.20 -13.24 -1.62
C ILE A 47 18.23 -13.21 -3.16
N VAL A 48 17.51 -12.27 -3.77
CA VAL A 48 17.48 -12.13 -5.24
C VAL A 48 18.83 -11.73 -5.80
N ASN A 49 19.57 -10.84 -5.11
CA ASN A 49 20.86 -10.36 -5.58
C ASN A 49 22.02 -11.34 -5.30
N ALA A 50 21.90 -12.18 -4.27
CA ALA A 50 22.95 -13.11 -3.88
C ALA A 50 22.91 -14.42 -4.66
N ASP A 51 21.73 -14.83 -5.16
CA ASP A 51 21.54 -16.13 -5.77
C ASP A 51 20.98 -16.04 -7.19
N SER A 52 21.81 -16.40 -8.16
CA SER A 52 21.45 -16.42 -9.59
C SER A 52 20.33 -17.41 -9.94
N ARG A 53 20.06 -18.41 -9.09
CA ARG A 53 18.91 -19.33 -9.24
C ARG A 53 17.58 -18.58 -9.14
N VAL A 54 17.54 -17.47 -8.38
CA VAL A 54 16.35 -16.66 -8.16
C VAL A 54 16.24 -15.58 -9.23
N SER A 55 15.91 -15.99 -10.46
CA SER A 55 15.75 -15.10 -11.63
C SER A 55 14.41 -14.35 -11.68
N VAL A 56 13.95 -13.81 -10.55
CA VAL A 56 12.68 -13.08 -10.44
C VAL A 56 12.84 -11.76 -9.68
N CYS A 57 11.91 -10.83 -9.89
CA CYS A 57 11.92 -9.59 -9.14
C CYS A 57 11.60 -9.82 -7.65
N VAL A 58 12.16 -8.97 -6.80
CA VAL A 58 11.99 -9.01 -5.33
C VAL A 58 10.53 -9.09 -4.91
N ASN A 59 9.65 -8.32 -5.55
CA ASN A 59 8.21 -8.34 -5.28
C ASN A 59 7.57 -9.72 -5.52
N THR A 60 8.11 -10.51 -6.45
CA THR A 60 7.63 -11.88 -6.71
C THR A 60 7.97 -12.80 -5.53
N VAL A 61 9.18 -12.71 -4.99
CA VAL A 61 9.58 -13.44 -3.77
C VAL A 61 8.70 -13.04 -2.59
N TYR A 62 8.46 -11.73 -2.39
CA TYR A 62 7.52 -11.25 -1.38
C TYR A 62 6.12 -11.85 -1.54
N ASN A 63 5.58 -11.84 -2.76
CA ASN A 63 4.25 -12.36 -3.05
C ASN A 63 4.16 -13.88 -2.81
N TRP A 64 5.20 -14.64 -3.13
CA TRP A 64 5.24 -16.09 -2.90
C TRP A 64 5.21 -16.43 -1.42
N VAL A 65 5.99 -15.72 -0.60
CA VAL A 65 5.98 -15.92 0.85
C VAL A 65 4.63 -15.47 1.44
N LEU A 66 4.11 -14.29 1.07
CA LEU A 66 2.83 -13.78 1.56
C LEU A 66 1.63 -14.67 1.18
N ARG A 67 1.64 -15.27 -0.02
CA ARG A 67 0.59 -16.19 -0.46
C ARG A 67 0.76 -17.60 0.11
N GLY A 68 1.92 -17.91 0.70
CA GLY A 68 2.21 -19.22 1.27
C GLY A 68 2.50 -20.29 0.21
N PHE A 69 3.14 -19.91 -0.89
CA PHE A 69 3.58 -20.86 -1.92
C PHE A 69 4.83 -21.66 -1.48
N ILE A 70 5.52 -21.18 -0.46
CA ILE A 70 6.62 -21.86 0.24
C ILE A 70 6.09 -22.16 1.64
N LYS A 71 5.88 -23.44 1.98
CA LYS A 71 5.19 -23.84 3.21
C LYS A 71 6.09 -23.73 4.44
N GLU A 72 7.39 -23.81 4.22
CA GLU A 72 8.47 -23.79 5.21
C GLU A 72 8.71 -22.38 5.76
N LEU A 73 8.22 -21.35 5.06
CA LEU A 73 8.38 -19.95 5.43
C LEU A 73 7.09 -19.38 5.99
N ASP A 74 7.14 -18.89 7.23
CA ASP A 74 6.02 -18.16 7.81
C ASP A 74 5.85 -16.80 7.11
N ARG A 75 4.61 -16.43 6.81
CA ARG A 75 4.22 -15.11 6.31
C ARG A 75 4.72 -13.97 7.21
N ARG A 76 4.93 -14.24 8.50
CA ARG A 76 5.51 -13.29 9.47
C ARG A 76 6.96 -12.89 9.17
N LEU A 77 7.70 -13.70 8.40
CA LEU A 77 9.08 -13.39 7.98
C LEU A 77 9.14 -12.18 7.05
N VAL A 78 8.07 -11.94 6.29
CA VAL A 78 7.88 -10.68 5.58
C VAL A 78 7.45 -9.64 6.61
N LYS A 79 8.43 -9.00 7.26
CA LYS A 79 8.16 -7.77 8.02
C LYS A 79 7.55 -6.77 7.06
N ARG A 80 6.23 -6.54 7.18
CA ARG A 80 5.57 -5.39 6.59
C ARG A 80 6.30 -4.17 7.14
N TYR A 81 7.16 -3.57 6.34
CA TYR A 81 7.75 -2.29 6.65
C TYR A 81 6.61 -1.27 6.59
N CYS A 82 5.86 -1.14 7.69
CA CYS A 82 4.87 -0.09 7.88
C CYS A 82 5.61 1.24 8.07
N LYS A 83 6.28 1.74 7.02
CA LYS A 83 6.96 3.05 7.06
C LYS A 83 5.99 4.24 7.09
N ARG A 84 4.66 4.04 7.10
CA ARG A 84 3.69 5.13 6.85
C ARG A 84 2.54 5.36 7.82
N SER A 85 2.17 4.48 8.75
CA SER A 85 0.96 4.77 9.56
C SER A 85 1.25 5.67 10.77
N ALA A 86 2.31 5.42 11.55
CA ALA A 86 2.53 6.14 12.80
C ALA A 86 2.82 7.64 12.60
N ARG A 87 3.58 8.01 11.57
CA ARG A 87 3.88 9.43 11.27
C ARG A 87 2.67 10.17 10.74
N LYS A 88 1.85 9.55 9.88
CA LYS A 88 0.58 10.12 9.40
C LYS A 88 -0.45 10.25 10.52
N TYR A 89 -0.60 9.24 11.38
CA TYR A 89 -1.52 9.31 12.53
C TYR A 89 -1.11 10.39 13.53
N ARG A 90 0.18 10.54 13.83
CA ARG A 90 0.68 11.64 14.68
C ARG A 90 0.50 13.02 14.05
N ALA A 91 0.59 13.12 12.72
CA ALA A 91 0.31 14.37 12.01
C ALA A 91 -1.19 14.70 11.99
N LEU A 92 -2.06 13.70 11.80
CA LEU A 92 -3.52 13.86 11.79
C LEU A 92 -4.13 14.06 13.19
N GLY A 93 -3.46 13.60 14.25
CA GLY A 93 -3.86 13.84 15.64
C GLY A 93 -3.46 15.21 16.20
N ARG A 94 -2.78 16.05 15.41
CA ARG A 94 -2.33 17.42 15.79
C ARG A 94 -3.12 18.51 15.06
N ASN A 95 -4.38 18.25 14.71
CA ASN A 95 -5.24 19.27 14.10
C ASN A 95 -5.63 20.41 15.08
N GLU A 96 -5.16 20.37 16.32
CA GLU A 96 -5.36 21.39 17.34
C GLU A 96 -4.08 22.19 17.63
N SER A 97 -3.19 22.36 16.64
CA SER A 97 -2.15 23.38 16.83
C SER A 97 -2.84 24.74 16.97
N GLU A 98 -2.57 25.45 18.05
CA GLU A 98 -3.10 26.78 18.39
C GLU A 98 -3.01 27.77 17.22
N MET A 99 -2.00 27.59 16.35
CA MET A 99 -1.78 28.36 15.12
C MET A 99 -2.90 28.20 14.06
N VAL A 100 -3.55 27.03 13.97
CA VAL A 100 -4.66 26.74 13.03
C VAL A 100 -6.00 27.24 13.57
N LEU A 101 -6.20 27.23 14.89
CA LEU A 101 -7.45 27.67 15.52
C LEU A 101 -7.54 29.20 15.68
N LYS A 102 -6.41 29.90 15.80
CA LYS A 102 -6.37 31.33 16.18
C LYS A 102 -6.26 32.34 15.04
N ARG A 103 -6.23 31.93 13.77
CA ARG A 103 -6.05 32.85 12.64
C ARG A 103 -7.10 32.61 11.56
N SER A 104 -8.24 33.29 11.70
CA SER A 104 -9.22 33.40 10.60
C SER A 104 -8.63 34.27 9.49
N ILE A 105 -9.00 34.01 8.23
CA ILE A 105 -8.63 34.84 7.07
C ILE A 105 -9.06 36.31 7.27
N GLU A 106 -10.14 36.52 8.02
CA GLU A 106 -10.68 37.84 8.33
C GLU A 106 -9.75 38.67 9.25
N GLN A 107 -8.83 38.02 9.96
CA GLN A 107 -7.91 38.68 10.89
C GLN A 107 -6.59 39.09 10.22
N ARG A 108 -6.45 38.93 8.89
CA ARG A 108 -5.21 39.26 8.19
C ARG A 108 -4.98 40.80 8.12
N PRO A 109 -3.74 41.27 8.26
CA PRO A 109 -3.40 42.67 8.04
C PRO A 109 -3.77 43.16 6.63
N SER A 110 -4.38 44.34 6.53
CA SER A 110 -4.85 44.91 5.26
C SER A 110 -3.74 45.16 4.23
N VAL A 111 -2.49 45.29 4.68
CA VAL A 111 -1.30 45.46 3.83
C VAL A 111 -1.06 44.24 2.92
N ILE A 112 -1.47 43.04 3.34
CA ILE A 112 -1.28 41.80 2.57
C ILE A 112 -2.17 41.78 1.33
N ASN A 113 -3.36 42.41 1.38
CA ASN A 113 -4.26 42.50 0.23
C ASN A 113 -3.62 43.21 -0.97
N LYS A 114 -2.64 44.09 -0.75
CA LYS A 114 -1.98 44.85 -1.80
C LYS A 114 -0.93 44.04 -2.58
N ARG A 115 -0.50 42.88 -2.05
CA ARG A 115 0.51 41.99 -2.67
C ARG A 115 1.82 42.69 -3.07
N GLU A 116 2.18 43.77 -2.37
CA GLU A 116 3.36 44.60 -2.66
C GLU A 116 4.68 43.97 -2.16
N ARG A 117 4.61 43.03 -1.20
CA ARG A 117 5.77 42.35 -0.61
C ARG A 117 5.87 40.89 -1.11
N LEU A 118 7.05 40.48 -1.52
CA LEU A 118 7.37 39.07 -1.81
C LEU A 118 7.67 38.32 -0.50
N GLY A 119 7.12 37.12 -0.33
CA GLY A 119 7.40 36.24 0.80
C GLY A 119 6.20 35.92 1.71
N ASP A 120 5.01 36.44 1.40
CA ASP A 120 3.77 36.06 2.06
C ASP A 120 3.14 34.88 1.32
N TRP A 121 3.32 33.66 1.86
CA TRP A 121 2.74 32.44 1.30
C TRP A 121 1.46 32.11 2.05
N GLU A 122 0.30 32.33 1.41
CA GLU A 122 -1.01 31.96 1.95
C GLU A 122 -1.57 30.74 1.20
N ILE A 123 -2.11 29.77 1.95
CA ILE A 123 -2.82 28.62 1.38
C ILE A 123 -4.26 28.70 1.87
N ASP A 124 -5.16 29.10 0.99
CA ASP A 124 -6.59 29.12 1.26
C ASP A 124 -7.15 27.73 1.01
N CYS A 125 -7.58 27.03 2.05
CA CYS A 125 -8.32 25.78 1.91
C CYS A 125 -9.78 25.98 2.29
N VAL A 126 -10.67 25.92 1.29
CA VAL A 126 -12.12 25.86 1.55
C VAL A 126 -12.44 24.43 1.95
N LEU A 127 -12.79 24.22 3.23
CA LEU A 127 -13.27 22.92 3.70
C LEU A 127 -14.68 22.68 3.15
N PRO A 128 -14.92 21.65 2.32
CA PRO A 128 -16.26 21.31 1.91
C PRO A 128 -17.05 20.76 3.11
N SER A 129 -18.37 20.97 3.10
CA SER A 129 -19.28 20.36 4.07
C SER A 129 -19.06 18.84 4.16
N ARG A 130 -19.34 18.27 5.33
CA ARG A 130 -19.02 16.90 5.79
C ARG A 130 -19.44 15.77 4.83
N GLU A 131 -20.22 16.05 3.80
CA GLU A 131 -20.62 15.14 2.74
C GLU A 131 -19.61 15.14 1.57
N GLY A 132 -18.39 14.65 1.87
CA GLY A 132 -17.61 13.83 0.93
C GLY A 132 -17.09 14.44 -0.38
N LYS A 133 -16.95 15.76 -0.54
CA LYS A 133 -16.26 16.35 -1.72
C LYS A 133 -14.80 16.70 -1.43
N LYS A 134 -13.96 16.68 -2.46
CA LYS A 134 -12.51 16.93 -2.36
C LYS A 134 -12.24 18.36 -1.91
N VAL A 135 -11.28 18.54 -1.00
CA VAL A 135 -10.78 19.85 -0.58
C VAL A 135 -10.06 20.50 -1.77
N HIS A 136 -10.46 21.72 -2.12
CA HIS A 136 -9.77 22.55 -3.09
C HIS A 136 -8.99 23.61 -2.31
N CYS A 137 -7.67 23.64 -2.48
CA CYS A 137 -6.83 24.67 -1.90
C CYS A 137 -6.25 25.52 -3.03
N ASN A 138 -6.40 26.82 -2.91
CA ASN A 138 -5.79 27.79 -3.81
C ASN A 138 -4.52 28.32 -3.13
N ALA A 139 -3.41 28.27 -3.86
CA ALA A 139 -2.16 28.88 -3.44
C ALA A 139 -1.95 30.16 -4.25
N HIS A 140 -1.69 31.28 -3.57
CA HIS A 140 -1.39 32.57 -4.17
C HIS A 140 0.00 33.05 -3.78
#